data_AF-A0A495VLI0-F1
#
_entry.id   AF-A0A495VLI0-F1
#
_cell.length_a   1.000
_cell.length_b   1.000
_cell.length_c   1.000
_cell.angle_alpha   90.00
_cell.angle_beta   90.00
_cell.angle_gamma   90.00
#
_symmetry.space_group_name_H-M   'P 1'
#
loop_
_entity.id
_entity.type
_entity.pdbx_description
1 polymer ?
#
loop_
_entity_poly.entity_id
_entity_poly.type
_entity_poly.pdbx_seq_one_letter_code
_entity_poly.pdbx_strand_id
1 'polypeptide(L)'
;MNRYYVIPVSELKEIDPDWETRRKNVDATEAIIHVETYDTLVSERNKEIMPLSKELTERNTYPVYQGKYLTELLDSLEWTPNQEGGLR
;
A
#
# COMPACT_ATOMS: atom_id res chain seq x y z
N MET A 1 -5.17 -1.35 16.18
CA MET A 1 -3.84 -0.70 16.12
C MET A 1 -3.55 -0.50 14.65
N ASN A 2 -3.49 0.74 14.18
CA ASN A 2 -3.52 1.03 12.74
C ASN A 2 -2.15 0.71 12.13
N ARG A 3 -2.10 -0.37 11.34
CA ARG A 3 -0.90 -0.87 10.67
C ARG A 3 -1.06 -0.69 9.18
N TYR A 4 -0.02 -0.20 8.53
CA TYR A 4 -0.06 0.09 7.10
C TYR A 4 1.12 -0.56 6.39
N TYR A 5 0.87 -1.05 5.18
CA TYR A 5 1.91 -1.42 4.23
C TYR A 5 2.21 -0.24 3.31
N VAL A 6 3.46 -0.14 2.89
CA VAL A 6 3.85 0.55 1.67
C VAL A 6 4.06 -0.52 0.61
N ILE A 7 3.28 -0.45 -0.45
CA ILE A 7 3.33 -1.43 -1.53
C ILE A 7 3.52 -0.75 -2.89
N PRO A 8 4.12 -1.42 -3.88
CA PRO A 8 4.19 -0.90 -5.24
C PRO A 8 2.80 -0.68 -5.83
N VAL A 9 2.61 0.47 -6.49
CA VAL A 9 1.36 0.78 -7.20
C VAL A 9 1.10 -0.23 -8.33
N SER A 10 2.14 -0.79 -8.94
CA SER A 10 2.01 -1.82 -9.97
C SER A 10 1.29 -3.07 -9.47
N GLU A 11 1.55 -3.47 -8.23
CA GLU A 11 0.89 -4.62 -7.61
C GLU A 11 -0.47 -4.24 -7.06
N LEU A 12 -0.59 -3.05 -6.46
CA LEU A 12 -1.87 -2.54 -5.97
C LEU A 12 -2.93 -2.52 -7.08
N LYS A 13 -2.55 -2.20 -8.31
CA LYS A 13 -3.43 -2.23 -9.51
C LYS A 13 -4.02 -3.61 -9.81
N GLU A 14 -3.34 -4.69 -9.43
CA GLU A 14 -3.82 -6.05 -9.68
C GLU A 14 -4.78 -6.57 -8.61
N ILE A 15 -4.80 -5.93 -7.44
CA ILE A 15 -5.51 -6.42 -6.25
C ILE A 15 -6.61 -5.47 -5.77
N ASP A 16 -6.45 -4.17 -5.98
CA ASP A 16 -7.31 -3.13 -5.44
C ASP A 16 -7.98 -2.36 -6.58
N PRO A 17 -9.30 -2.55 -6.81
CA PRO A 17 -10.01 -1.80 -7.85
C PRO A 17 -10.02 -0.29 -7.57
N ASP A 18 -9.88 0.13 -6.31
CA ASP A 18 -9.89 1.53 -5.88
C ASP A 18 -8.48 2.11 -5.71
N TRP A 19 -7.44 1.47 -6.29
CA TRP A 19 -6.03 1.84 -6.12
C TRP A 19 -5.74 3.33 -6.41
N GLU A 20 -6.49 3.95 -7.33
CA GLU A 20 -6.31 5.35 -7.71
C GLU A 20 -6.56 6.32 -6.55
N THR A 21 -7.46 5.94 -5.63
CA THR A 21 -7.88 6.72 -4.47
C THR A 21 -6.92 6.59 -3.29
N ARG A 22 -5.98 5.63 -3.34
CA ARG A 22 -5.00 5.42 -2.27
C ARG A 22 -3.98 6.56 -2.25
N ARG A 23 -3.50 6.88 -1.04
CA ARG A 23 -2.40 7.83 -0.86
C ARG A 23 -1.14 7.22 -1.49
N LYS A 24 -0.58 7.92 -2.47
CA LYS A 24 0.64 7.56 -3.17
C LYS A 24 1.80 8.45 -2.73
N ASN A 25 3.03 7.97 -2.91
CA ASN A 25 4.22 8.80 -2.81
C ASN A 25 4.26 9.82 -3.95
N VAL A 26 5.19 10.79 -3.88
CA VAL A 26 5.31 11.88 -4.87
C VAL A 26 5.54 11.37 -6.29
N ASP A 27 6.26 10.26 -6.44
CA ASP A 27 6.56 9.64 -7.74
C ASP A 27 5.43 8.72 -8.24
N ALA A 28 4.36 8.53 -7.46
CA ALA A 28 3.26 7.61 -7.74
C ALA A 28 3.69 6.16 -8.04
N THR A 29 4.82 5.73 -7.48
CA THR A 29 5.37 4.37 -7.60
C THR A 29 4.93 3.45 -6.46
N GLU A 30 4.65 4.03 -5.28
CA GLU A 30 4.25 3.31 -4.08
C GLU A 30 2.98 3.91 -3.46
N ALA A 31 2.22 3.09 -2.76
CA ALA A 31 0.99 3.48 -2.10
C ALA A 31 0.91 2.92 -0.68
N ILE A 32 0.24 3.67 0.19
CA ILE A 32 -0.07 3.26 1.56
C ILE A 32 -1.44 2.61 1.60
N ILE A 33 -1.50 1.42 2.18
CA ILE A 33 -2.73 0.66 2.39
C ILE A 33 -2.77 0.08 3.81
N HIS A 34 -3.96 0.04 4.41
CA HIS A 34 -4.13 -0.59 5.72
C HIS A 34 -3.92 -2.11 5.59
N VAL A 35 -3.20 -2.72 6.53
CA VAL A 35 -2.87 -4.16 6.50
C VAL A 35 -4.13 -5.01 6.38
N GLU A 36 -5.19 -4.68 7.14
CA GLU A 36 -6.44 -5.44 7.10
C GLU A 36 -7.16 -5.33 5.74
N THR A 37 -7.07 -4.16 5.09
CA THR A 37 -7.64 -3.95 3.76
C THR A 37 -6.88 -4.77 2.73
N TYR A 38 -5.54 -4.72 2.76
CA TYR A 38 -4.69 -5.51 1.88
C TYR A 38 -4.94 -7.01 2.05
N ASP A 39 -4.91 -7.52 3.29
CA ASP A 39 -5.13 -8.93 3.58
C ASP A 39 -6.51 -9.41 3.10
N THR A 40 -7.54 -8.54 3.20
CA THR A 40 -8.88 -8.83 2.68
C THR A 40 -8.88 -8.91 1.16
N LEU A 41 -8.30 -7.92 0.47
CA LEU A 41 -8.23 -7.88 -0.99
C LEU A 41 -7.49 -9.08 -1.56
N VAL A 42 -6.34 -9.43 -0.98
CA VAL A 42 -5.56 -10.61 -1.37
C VAL A 42 -6.35 -11.90 -1.11
N SER A 43 -7.06 -11.99 0.02
CA SER A 43 -7.89 -13.16 0.32
C SER A 43 -9.05 -13.30 -0.68
N GLU A 44 -9.73 -12.22 -1.04
CA GLU A 44 -10.80 -12.25 -2.05
C GLU A 44 -10.26 -12.61 -3.44
N ARG A 45 -9.14 -12.01 -3.88
CA ARG A 45 -8.46 -12.37 -5.12
C ARG A 45 -8.13 -13.88 -5.17
N ASN A 46 -7.60 -14.41 -4.06
CA ASN A 46 -7.23 -15.81 -3.97
C ASN A 46 -8.43 -16.76 -3.86
N LYS A 47 -9.62 -16.29 -3.48
CA LYS A 47 -10.85 -17.11 -3.54
C LYS A 47 -11.33 -17.31 -4.98
N GLU A 48 -11.18 -16.29 -5.83
CA GLU A 48 -11.53 -16.40 -7.25
C GLU A 48 -10.60 -17.35 -8.01
N ILE A 49 -9.35 -17.45 -7.57
CA ILE A 49 -8.33 -18.34 -8.12
C ILE A 49 -8.32 -19.63 -7.29
N MET A 50 -9.22 -20.59 -7.57
CA MET A 50 -9.19 -21.92 -6.93
C MET A 50 -7.74 -22.46 -6.85
N PRO A 51 -7.28 -23.00 -5.71
CA PRO A 51 -5.85 -23.15 -5.43
C PRO A 51 -5.26 -24.29 -6.26
N LEU A 52 -4.83 -24.00 -7.48
CA LEU A 52 -4.17 -24.98 -8.35
C LEU A 52 -2.69 -25.18 -8.02
N SER A 53 -2.10 -24.41 -7.10
CA SER A 53 -0.79 -24.70 -6.54
C SER A 53 -0.59 -23.99 -5.21
N LYS A 54 0.11 -24.66 -4.28
CA LYS A 54 0.59 -24.15 -2.99
C LYS A 54 1.57 -22.96 -3.11
N GLU A 55 1.70 -22.36 -4.29
CA GLU A 55 2.83 -21.54 -4.71
C GLU A 55 2.50 -20.04 -4.79
N LEU A 56 1.24 -19.64 -4.58
CA LEU A 56 0.82 -18.21 -4.59
C LEU A 56 1.03 -17.50 -3.24
N THR A 57 1.83 -18.07 -2.33
CA THR A 57 2.06 -17.50 -0.99
C THR A 57 3.52 -17.13 -0.75
N GLU A 58 4.25 -16.72 -1.79
CA GLU A 58 5.33 -15.75 -1.55
C GLU A 58 4.65 -14.44 -1.17
N ARG A 59 4.22 -14.38 0.10
CA ARG A 59 3.65 -13.21 0.72
C ARG A 59 4.80 -12.20 0.78
N ASN A 60 4.94 -11.38 -0.25
CA ASN A 60 5.87 -10.25 -0.25
C ASN A 60 5.69 -9.55 1.10
N THR A 61 6.74 -9.58 1.91
CA THR A 61 6.65 -9.10 3.28
C THR A 61 6.91 -7.60 3.23
N TYR A 62 5.85 -6.83 2.97
CA TYR A 62 5.94 -5.38 2.98
C TYR A 62 6.31 -4.85 4.36
N PRO A 63 7.11 -3.77 4.42
CA PRO A 63 7.36 -3.09 5.68
C PRO A 63 6.04 -2.61 6.31
N VAL A 64 5.89 -2.84 7.61
CA VAL A 64 4.72 -2.43 8.38
C VAL A 64 5.01 -1.12 9.11
N TYR A 65 4.24 -0.10 8.81
CA TYR A 65 4.30 1.21 9.44
C TYR A 65 3.16 1.37 10.45
N GLN A 66 3.52 1.84 11.66
CA GLN A 66 2.57 2.11 12.73
C GLN A 66 3.13 3.15 13.72
N GLY A 67 2.23 3.87 14.39
CA GLY A 67 2.60 4.86 15.41
C GLY A 67 3.59 5.90 14.86
N LYS A 68 4.67 6.17 15.60
CA LYS A 68 5.69 7.16 15.23
C LYS A 68 6.30 6.93 13.84
N TYR A 69 6.49 5.67 13.44
CA TYR A 69 7.12 5.35 12.15
C TYR A 69 6.20 5.66 10.97
N LEU A 70 4.88 5.53 11.17
CA LEU A 70 3.91 5.97 10.16
C LEU A 70 3.89 7.49 10.04
N THR A 71 3.92 8.20 11.18
CA THR A 71 3.98 9.66 11.18
C THR A 71 5.25 10.16 10.47
N GLU A 72 6.42 9.63 10.83
CA GLU A 72 7.70 9.96 10.19
C GLU A 72 7.69 9.68 8.67
N LEU A 73 7.09 8.56 8.24
CA LEU A 73 6.91 8.25 6.83
C LEU A 73 6.05 9.30 6.12
N LEU A 74 4.89 9.62 6.69
CA LEU A 74 3.91 10.53 6.07
C LEU A 74 4.39 11.99 6.02
N ASP A 75 5.31 12.37 6.92
CA ASP A 75 5.93 13.70 6.99
C ASP A 75 7.23 13.79 6.15
N SER A 76 7.70 12.68 5.58
CA SER A 76 8.88 12.68 4.71
C SER A 76 8.59 13.34 3.36
N LEU A 77 9.65 13.83 2.70
CA LEU A 77 9.57 14.43 1.35
C LEU A 77 9.07 13.46 0.28
N GLU A 78 9.19 12.15 0.53
CA GLU A 78 8.71 11.11 -0.39
C GLU A 78 7.18 11.00 -0.38
N TRP A 79 6.53 11.35 0.73
CA TRP A 79 5.07 11.22 0.92
C TRP A 79 4.35 12.54 1.09
N THR A 80 5.11 13.61 1.30
CA THR A 80 4.63 14.98 1.29
C THR A 80 4.83 15.51 -0.12
N PRO A 81 3.77 15.92 -0.84
CA PRO A 81 3.93 16.58 -2.13
C PRO A 81 4.90 17.74 -1.95
N ASN A 82 5.97 17.76 -2.74
CA ASN A 82 7.01 18.79 -2.68
C ASN A 82 6.34 20.14 -2.99
N GLN A 83 5.85 20.83 -1.96
CA GLN A 83 5.21 22.13 -2.10
C GLN A 83 6.29 23.20 -2.29
N GLU A 84 7.04 23.13 -3.39
CA GLU A 84 7.58 24.34 -4.01
C GLU A 84 6.45 25.07 -4.73
N GLY A 85 5.58 25.72 -3.95
CA GLY A 85 4.47 26.51 -4.49
C GLY A 85 3.28 26.74 -3.56
N GLY A 86 3.44 26.64 -2.24
CA GLY A 86 2.31 26.66 -1.32
C GLY A 86 2.49 27.42 -0.01
N LEU A 87 3.44 28.36 0.10
CA LEU A 87 3.28 29.47 1.05
C LEU A 87 2.30 30.47 0.44
N ARG A 88 1.00 30.24 0.62
CA ARG A 88 -0.04 31.27 0.77
C ARG A 88 -1.19 30.73 1.60
#